data_AF-A0A924YIU3-F1
#
_entry.id   AF-A0A924YIU3-F1
#
_cell.length_a   1.000
_cell.length_b   1.000
_cell.length_c   1.000
_cell.angle_alpha   90.00
_cell.angle_beta   90.00
_cell.angle_gamma   90.00
#
_symmetry.space_group_name_H-M   'P 1'
#
loop_
_entity.id
_entity.type
_entity.pdbx_description
1 polymer ?
#
loop_
_entity_poly.entity_id
_entity_poly.type
_entity_poly.pdbx_seq_one_letter_code
_entity_poly.pdbx_strand_id
1 'polypeptide(L)'
;MGLLFAPGVLFVAALWLLKDSQVRFAWFGASDVSAYPVQFWGIGLFGVIATLGGAGDWLFHKVYVTVGPNEHHSHILALGSGGAVFILMALASIADQPLHWLLPVIVALLVTVTLICYDEFAFHVRRCKPFETMLHRMLVFGQGLAFLCWLHWVFVANVGVLYASA
;
A
#
# COMPACT_ATOMS: atom_id res chain seq x y z
N MET A 1 -1.29 13.41 -9.89
CA MET A 1 -2.51 12.58 -9.96
C MET A 1 -2.25 11.22 -10.62
N GLY A 2 -1.75 11.13 -11.86
CA GLY A 2 -1.54 9.82 -12.52
C GLY A 2 -0.65 8.81 -11.76
N LEU A 3 0.43 9.29 -11.11
CA LEU A 3 1.31 8.43 -10.30
C LEU A 3 0.66 7.89 -9.02
N LEU A 4 -0.42 8.51 -8.52
CA LEU A 4 -1.09 8.10 -7.28
C LEU A 4 -1.78 6.73 -7.45
N PHE A 5 -2.32 6.48 -8.66
CA PHE A 5 -3.05 5.25 -8.99
C PHE A 5 -2.17 4.20 -9.65
N ALA A 6 -0.96 4.57 -10.09
CA ALA A 6 -0.05 3.66 -10.77
C ALA A 6 0.19 2.36 -9.99
N PRO A 7 0.39 2.35 -8.66
CA PRO A 7 0.56 1.12 -7.90
C PRO A 7 -0.64 0.16 -8.05
N GLY A 8 -1.86 0.65 -7.83
CA GLY A 8 -3.08 -0.16 -7.93
C GLY A 8 -3.33 -0.69 -9.35
N VAL A 9 -3.13 0.17 -10.37
CA VAL A 9 -3.28 -0.23 -11.77
C VAL A 9 -2.25 -1.30 -12.15
N LEU A 10 -0.99 -1.11 -11.77
CA LEU A 10 0.07 -2.08 -12.04
C LEU A 10 -0.17 -3.42 -11.33
N PHE A 11 -0.70 -3.40 -10.11
CA PHE A 11 -1.04 -4.61 -9.37
C PHE A 11 -2.15 -5.41 -10.08
N VAL A 12 -3.24 -4.76 -10.46
CA VAL A 12 -4.34 -5.41 -11.21
C VAL A 12 -3.86 -5.92 -12.57
N ALA A 13 -3.06 -5.14 -13.28
CA ALA A 13 -2.47 -5.55 -14.55
C ALA A 13 -1.55 -6.77 -14.38
N ALA A 14 -0.72 -6.81 -13.34
CA ALA A 14 0.14 -7.96 -13.04
C ALA A 14 -0.69 -9.23 -12.77
N LEU A 15 -1.76 -9.13 -11.97
CA LEU A 15 -2.66 -10.27 -11.73
C LEU A 15 -3.31 -10.76 -13.02
N TRP A 16 -3.77 -9.85 -13.88
CA TRP A 16 -4.38 -10.21 -15.16
C TRP A 16 -3.41 -10.95 -16.09
N LEU A 17 -2.13 -10.55 -16.08
CA LEU A 17 -1.08 -11.18 -16.89
C LEU A 17 -0.62 -12.54 -16.33
N LEU A 18 -0.70 -12.73 -15.01
CA LEU A 18 -0.15 -13.90 -14.33
C LEU A 18 -1.20 -14.96 -13.98
N LYS A 19 -2.50 -14.65 -14.02
CA LYS A 19 -3.58 -15.56 -13.62
C LYS A 19 -3.56 -16.92 -14.30
N ASP A 20 -3.16 -16.97 -15.58
CA ASP A 20 -3.17 -18.20 -16.38
C ASP A 20 -1.86 -19.00 -16.29
N SER A 21 -0.76 -18.36 -15.82
CA SER A 21 0.56 -18.99 -15.72
C SER A 21 0.93 -19.37 -14.28
N GLN A 22 0.24 -18.83 -13.26
CA GLN A 22 0.49 -19.15 -11.87
C GLN A 22 -0.78 -19.56 -11.13
N VAL A 23 -0.80 -20.80 -10.62
CA VAL A 23 -1.94 -21.39 -9.88
C VAL A 23 -2.39 -20.51 -8.71
N ARG A 24 -1.44 -19.84 -8.03
CA ARG A 24 -1.73 -18.93 -6.90
C ARG A 24 -2.60 -17.72 -7.26
N PHE A 25 -2.79 -17.42 -8.55
CA PHE A 25 -3.63 -16.33 -9.05
C PHE A 25 -4.83 -16.83 -9.86
N ALA A 26 -5.06 -18.15 -9.93
CA ALA A 26 -6.13 -18.74 -10.74
C ALA A 26 -7.55 -18.35 -10.29
N TRP A 27 -7.71 -17.88 -9.04
CA TRP A 27 -8.96 -17.32 -8.54
C TRP A 27 -9.31 -15.98 -9.21
N PHE A 28 -8.32 -15.26 -9.78
CA PHE A 28 -8.53 -13.96 -10.40
C PHE A 28 -9.20 -14.10 -11.77
N GLY A 29 -10.41 -13.56 -11.91
CA GLY A 29 -11.23 -13.69 -13.12
C GLY A 29 -12.18 -14.90 -13.08
N ALA A 30 -12.22 -15.64 -11.97
CA ALA A 30 -13.26 -16.65 -11.76
C ALA A 30 -14.66 -16.00 -11.71
N SER A 31 -15.66 -16.68 -12.26
CA SER A 31 -17.06 -16.23 -12.20
C SER A 31 -17.60 -16.21 -10.78
N ASP A 32 -17.05 -17.05 -9.91
CA ASP A 32 -17.35 -17.07 -8.48
C ASP A 32 -16.41 -16.14 -7.71
N VAL A 33 -16.86 -14.90 -7.48
CA VAL A 33 -16.12 -13.89 -6.70
C VAL A 33 -15.98 -14.25 -5.22
N SER A 34 -16.74 -15.22 -4.71
CA SER A 34 -16.59 -15.71 -3.34
C SER A 34 -15.32 -16.55 -3.16
N ALA A 35 -14.73 -17.04 -4.26
CA ALA A 35 -13.44 -17.73 -4.26
C ALA A 35 -12.24 -16.80 -4.09
N TYR A 36 -12.43 -15.48 -4.11
CA TYR A 36 -11.35 -14.51 -3.97
C TYR A 36 -10.83 -14.51 -2.52
N PRO A 37 -9.50 -14.48 -2.30
CA PRO A 37 -8.94 -14.39 -0.96
C PRO A 37 -9.50 -13.18 -0.20
N VAL A 38 -9.94 -13.36 1.03
CA VAL A 38 -10.49 -12.25 1.85
C VAL A 38 -9.49 -11.10 2.02
N GLN A 39 -8.20 -11.41 2.03
CA GLN A 39 -7.13 -10.43 2.07
C GLN A 39 -7.15 -9.53 0.84
N PHE A 40 -7.51 -10.04 -0.34
CA PHE A 40 -7.63 -9.24 -1.56
C PHE A 40 -8.73 -8.19 -1.45
N TRP A 41 -9.88 -8.57 -0.88
CA TRP A 41 -10.95 -7.62 -0.57
C TRP A 41 -10.49 -6.57 0.44
N GLY A 42 -9.72 -6.96 1.46
CA GLY A 42 -9.10 -6.04 2.42
C GLY A 42 -8.16 -5.04 1.75
N ILE A 43 -7.24 -5.52 0.88
CA ILE A 43 -6.34 -4.66 0.10
C ILE A 43 -7.15 -3.65 -0.71
N GLY A 44 -8.19 -4.10 -1.41
CA GLY A 44 -9.05 -3.23 -2.22
C GLY A 44 -9.77 -2.16 -1.38
N LEU A 45 -10.47 -2.58 -0.32
CA LEU A 45 -11.24 -1.68 0.55
C LEU A 45 -10.34 -0.64 1.23
N PHE A 46 -9.29 -1.08 1.90
CA PHE A 46 -8.40 -0.19 2.64
C PHE A 46 -7.51 0.64 1.71
N GLY A 47 -7.15 0.09 0.54
CA GLY A 47 -6.48 0.84 -0.53
C GLY A 47 -7.35 1.98 -1.08
N VAL A 48 -8.67 1.77 -1.24
CA VAL A 48 -9.61 2.85 -1.62
C VAL A 48 -9.66 3.92 -0.53
N ILE A 49 -9.77 3.54 0.74
CA ILE A 49 -9.76 4.50 1.87
C ILE A 49 -8.47 5.32 1.87
N ALA A 50 -7.32 4.67 1.73
CA ALA A 50 -6.02 5.32 1.64
C ALA A 50 -5.95 6.29 0.45
N THR A 51 -6.41 5.85 -0.72
CA THR A 51 -6.41 6.65 -1.95
C THR A 51 -7.26 7.90 -1.80
N LEU A 52 -8.45 7.77 -1.22
CA LEU A 52 -9.33 8.91 -0.93
C LEU A 52 -8.71 9.86 0.09
N GLY A 53 -8.09 9.33 1.15
CA GLY A 53 -7.34 10.12 2.13
C GLY A 53 -6.22 10.93 1.49
N GLY A 54 -5.33 10.29 0.73
CA GLY A 54 -4.19 10.94 0.09
C GLY A 54 -4.57 11.89 -1.05
N ALA A 55 -5.59 11.55 -1.85
CA ALA A 55 -6.10 12.45 -2.88
C ALA A 55 -6.79 13.69 -2.27
N GLY A 56 -7.54 13.49 -1.18
CA GLY A 56 -8.17 14.55 -0.42
C GLY A 56 -7.15 15.46 0.24
N ASP A 57 -6.11 14.89 0.85
CA ASP A 57 -5.00 15.63 1.48
C ASP A 57 -4.23 16.47 0.46
N TRP A 58 -3.85 15.85 -0.66
CA TRP A 58 -3.20 16.56 -1.77
C TRP A 58 -4.05 17.73 -2.29
N LEU A 59 -5.36 17.51 -2.46
CA LEU A 59 -6.26 18.55 -2.94
C LEU A 59 -6.38 19.67 -1.91
N PHE A 60 -6.47 19.32 -0.63
CA PHE A 60 -6.53 20.28 0.46
C PHE A 60 -5.28 21.15 0.51
N HIS A 61 -4.08 20.56 0.44
CA HIS A 61 -2.83 21.31 0.39
C HIS A 61 -2.74 22.17 -0.86
N LYS A 62 -3.06 21.63 -2.04
CA LYS A 62 -3.01 22.38 -3.30
C LYS A 62 -3.87 23.65 -3.28
N VAL A 63 -5.03 23.60 -2.62
CA VAL A 63 -6.00 24.70 -2.66
C VAL A 63 -5.87 25.63 -1.45
N TYR A 64 -5.52 25.12 -0.27
CA TYR A 64 -5.69 25.87 0.99
C TYR A 64 -4.42 26.04 1.82
N VAL A 65 -3.31 25.35 1.51
CA VAL A 65 -2.12 25.34 2.36
C VAL A 65 -0.85 25.59 1.53
N THR A 66 -0.01 26.51 1.97
CA THR A 66 1.33 26.68 1.39
C THR A 66 2.30 25.77 2.12
N VAL A 67 2.87 24.81 1.40
CA VAL A 67 3.87 23.85 1.90
C VAL A 67 5.26 24.45 1.77
N GLY A 68 6.02 24.48 2.87
CA GLY A 68 7.40 24.98 2.86
C GLY A 68 8.37 24.01 2.16
N PRO A 69 9.57 24.45 1.75
CA PRO A 69 10.52 23.60 1.03
C PRO A 69 10.99 22.37 1.84
N ASN A 70 11.12 22.51 3.17
CA ASN A 70 11.52 21.39 4.04
C ASN A 70 10.39 20.36 4.23
N GLU A 71 9.15 20.82 4.37
CA GLU A 71 7.94 19.98 4.43
C GLU A 71 7.73 19.28 3.08
N HIS A 72 7.97 19.97 1.97
CA HIS A 72 7.91 19.37 0.64
C HIS A 72 8.94 18.25 0.48
N HIS A 73 10.16 18.45 0.99
CA HIS A 73 11.21 17.43 0.93
C HIS A 73 10.86 16.20 1.79
N SER A 74 10.34 16.39 3.02
CA SER A 74 9.88 15.25 3.84
C SER A 74 8.76 14.48 3.16
N HIS A 75 7.78 15.17 2.55
CA HIS A 75 6.71 14.53 1.78
C HIS A 75 7.24 13.65 0.64
N ILE A 76 8.21 14.15 -0.14
CA ILE A 76 8.80 13.38 -1.25
C ILE A 76 9.53 12.15 -0.73
N LEU A 77 10.30 12.26 0.36
CA LEU A 77 11.01 11.13 0.95
C LEU A 77 10.05 10.07 1.50
N ALA A 78 9.00 10.50 2.22
CA ALA A 78 7.96 9.61 2.72
C ALA A 78 7.25 8.88 1.56
N LEU A 79 6.86 9.62 0.52
CA LEU A 79 6.21 9.05 -0.67
C LEU A 79 7.13 8.07 -1.42
N GLY A 80 8.39 8.46 -1.63
CA GLY A 80 9.37 7.62 -2.33
C GLY A 80 9.66 6.32 -1.58
N SER A 81 9.84 6.40 -0.25
CA SER A 81 10.03 5.21 0.58
C SER A 81 8.78 4.31 0.60
N GLY A 82 7.57 4.90 0.64
CA GLY A 82 6.32 4.13 0.51
C GLY A 82 6.20 3.41 -0.84
N GLY A 83 6.65 4.05 -1.92
CA GLY A 83 6.77 3.42 -3.23
C GLY A 83 7.73 2.22 -3.22
N ALA A 84 8.85 2.30 -2.48
CA ALA A 84 9.76 1.18 -2.32
C ALA A 84 9.10 -0.01 -1.60
N VAL A 85 8.32 0.25 -0.53
CA VAL A 85 7.52 -0.81 0.14
C VAL A 85 6.57 -1.49 -0.85
N PHE A 86 5.87 -0.71 -1.67
CA PHE A 86 4.96 -1.24 -2.67
C PHE A 86 5.68 -2.14 -3.69
N ILE A 87 6.82 -1.69 -4.22
CA ILE A 87 7.62 -2.47 -5.19
C ILE A 87 8.10 -3.78 -4.55
N LEU A 88 8.64 -3.73 -3.33
CA LEU A 88 9.11 -4.92 -2.63
C LEU A 88 7.98 -5.92 -2.36
N MET A 89 6.79 -5.44 -1.97
CA MET A 89 5.60 -6.27 -1.80
C MET A 89 5.12 -6.90 -3.12
N ALA A 90 5.15 -6.14 -4.22
CA ALA A 90 4.82 -6.65 -5.54
C ALA A 90 5.79 -7.76 -5.99
N LEU A 91 7.10 -7.55 -5.80
CA LEU A 91 8.13 -8.56 -6.09
C LEU A 91 7.96 -9.81 -5.20
N ALA A 92 7.70 -9.62 -3.91
CA ALA A 92 7.42 -10.73 -2.98
C ALA A 92 6.20 -11.56 -3.42
N SER A 93 5.16 -10.91 -3.97
CA SER A 93 3.92 -11.58 -4.39
C SER A 93 4.14 -12.59 -5.52
N ILE A 94 5.10 -12.31 -6.42
CA ILE A 94 5.39 -13.14 -7.59
C ILE A 94 6.65 -14.01 -7.42
N ALA A 95 7.33 -13.90 -6.29
CA ALA A 95 8.52 -14.69 -6.01
C ALA A 95 8.18 -16.15 -5.69
N ASP A 96 9.07 -17.07 -6.08
CA ASP A 96 8.99 -18.48 -5.69
C ASP A 96 9.23 -18.67 -4.18
N GLN A 97 10.11 -17.85 -3.61
CA GLN A 97 10.45 -17.83 -2.18
C GLN A 97 10.10 -16.47 -1.57
N PRO A 98 8.81 -16.21 -1.29
CA PRO A 98 8.36 -14.91 -0.79
C PRO A 98 9.07 -14.51 0.50
N LEU A 99 9.35 -15.46 1.41
CA LEU A 99 9.98 -15.20 2.71
C LEU A 99 11.33 -14.46 2.63
N HIS A 100 12.11 -14.62 1.56
CA HIS A 100 13.36 -13.85 1.37
C HIS A 100 13.14 -12.34 1.25
N TRP A 101 11.94 -11.93 0.86
CA TRP A 101 11.56 -10.53 0.73
C TRP A 101 11.03 -9.91 2.03
N LEU A 102 10.74 -10.72 3.05
CA LEU A 102 10.16 -10.25 4.30
C LEU A 102 11.06 -9.21 4.98
N LEU A 103 12.35 -9.53 5.13
CA LEU A 103 13.29 -8.62 5.78
C LEU A 103 13.46 -7.29 5.00
N PRO A 104 13.70 -7.28 3.67
CA PRO A 104 13.68 -6.06 2.88
C PRO A 104 12.40 -5.22 3.02
N VAL A 105 11.24 -5.87 2.99
CA VAL A 105 9.94 -5.20 3.15
C VAL A 105 9.83 -4.52 4.52
N ILE A 106 10.20 -5.21 5.59
CA ILE A 106 10.14 -4.67 6.96
C ILE A 106 11.11 -3.49 7.12
N VAL A 107 12.33 -3.58 6.58
CA VAL A 107 13.28 -2.46 6.63
C VAL A 107 12.74 -1.24 5.90
N ALA A 108 12.22 -1.41 4.68
CA ALA A 108 11.62 -0.31 3.93
C ALA A 108 10.41 0.29 4.67
N LEU A 109 9.56 -0.56 5.26
CA LEU A 109 8.41 -0.13 6.06
C LEU A 109 8.84 0.72 7.25
N LEU A 110 9.87 0.29 8.01
CA LEU A 110 10.37 1.04 9.16
C LEU A 110 10.89 2.42 8.75
N VAL A 111 11.60 2.51 7.62
CA VAL A 111 12.05 3.79 7.06
C VAL A 111 10.84 4.67 6.72
N THR A 112 9.84 4.12 6.00
CA THR A 112 8.63 4.86 5.63
C THR A 112 7.85 5.35 6.84
N VAL A 113 7.61 4.49 7.83
CA VAL A 113 6.92 4.87 9.06
C VAL A 113 7.68 5.95 9.82
N THR A 114 9.01 5.85 9.88
CA THR A 114 9.84 6.89 10.53
C THR A 114 9.68 8.24 9.83
N LEU A 115 9.69 8.25 8.49
CA LEU A 115 9.52 9.48 7.71
C LEU A 115 8.10 10.06 7.86
N ILE A 116 7.07 9.23 7.86
CA ILE A 116 5.68 9.65 8.10
C ILE A 116 5.54 10.23 9.52
N CYS A 117 6.11 9.58 10.54
CA CYS A 117 6.09 10.09 11.90
C CYS A 117 6.85 11.41 12.03
N TYR A 118 8.02 11.52 11.40
CA TYR A 118 8.78 12.77 11.38
C TYR A 118 7.94 13.90 10.77
N ASP A 119 7.29 13.64 9.64
CA ASP A 119 6.45 14.61 8.95
C ASP A 119 5.29 15.10 9.82
N GLU A 120 4.55 14.16 10.40
CA GLU A 120 3.41 14.45 11.28
C GLU A 120 3.85 15.26 12.52
N PHE A 121 4.94 14.86 13.17
CA PHE A 121 5.39 15.51 14.41
C PHE A 121 6.14 16.83 14.20
N ALA A 122 6.91 16.95 13.11
CA ALA A 122 7.68 18.14 12.81
C ALA A 122 6.82 19.26 12.22
N PHE A 123 5.83 18.93 11.39
CA PHE A 123 5.10 19.93 10.61
C PHE A 123 3.62 20.00 10.94
N HIS A 124 2.97 18.88 11.31
CA HIS A 124 1.51 18.81 11.32
C HIS A 124 0.89 18.88 12.72
N VAL A 125 1.56 18.39 13.77
CA VAL A 125 1.01 18.29 15.13
C VAL A 125 0.47 19.61 15.71
N ARG A 126 1.00 20.77 15.29
CA ARG A 126 0.55 22.11 15.75
C ARG A 126 -0.30 22.88 14.73
N ARG A 127 -0.39 22.42 13.49
CA ARG A 127 -1.03 23.13 12.36
C ARG A 127 -2.31 22.44 11.88
N CYS A 128 -2.35 21.12 11.98
CA CYS A 128 -3.42 20.31 11.40
C CYS A 128 -4.79 20.70 11.94
N LYS A 129 -5.71 20.98 11.02
CA LYS A 129 -7.13 21.16 11.34
C LYS A 129 -7.82 19.78 11.41
N PRO A 130 -9.00 19.66 12.04
CA PRO A 130 -9.68 18.37 12.19
C PRO A 130 -9.92 17.62 10.88
N PHE A 131 -10.17 18.34 9.78
CA PHE A 131 -10.35 17.74 8.45
C PHE A 131 -9.05 17.15 7.89
N GLU A 132 -7.93 17.87 7.99
CA GLU A 132 -6.59 17.40 7.60
C GLU A 132 -6.20 16.16 8.42
N THR A 133 -6.43 16.20 9.74
CA THR A 133 -6.24 15.03 10.61
C THR A 133 -7.08 13.81 10.20
N MET A 134 -8.33 14.02 9.80
CA MET A 134 -9.17 12.93 9.29
C MET A 134 -8.57 12.32 8.02
N LEU A 135 -8.09 13.14 7.08
CA LEU A 135 -7.46 12.69 5.85
C LEU A 135 -6.16 11.91 6.12
N HIS A 136 -5.32 12.39 7.04
CA HIS A 136 -4.11 11.65 7.45
C HIS A 136 -4.45 10.32 8.08
N ARG A 137 -5.49 10.27 8.91
CA ARG A 137 -5.97 9.00 9.50
C ARG A 137 -6.47 8.05 8.42
N MET A 138 -7.26 8.51 7.45
CA MET A 138 -7.68 7.68 6.32
C MET A 138 -6.47 7.15 5.55
N LEU A 139 -5.47 7.99 5.29
CA LEU A 139 -4.26 7.61 4.57
C LEU A 139 -3.42 6.58 5.35
N VAL A 140 -3.09 6.86 6.61
CA VAL A 140 -2.24 6.01 7.45
C VAL A 140 -2.93 4.71 7.81
N PHE A 141 -4.18 4.75 8.28
CA PHE A 141 -4.91 3.52 8.63
C PHE A 141 -5.29 2.71 7.39
N GLY A 142 -5.70 3.37 6.30
CA GLY A 142 -5.98 2.71 5.03
C GLY A 142 -4.73 1.99 4.51
N GLN A 143 -3.57 2.67 4.45
CA GLN A 143 -2.33 2.04 4.01
C GLN A 143 -1.88 0.93 4.96
N GLY A 144 -1.93 1.17 6.27
CA GLY A 144 -1.53 0.18 7.27
C GLY A 144 -2.37 -1.10 7.18
N LEU A 145 -3.69 -0.99 7.08
CA LEU A 145 -4.57 -2.15 6.96
C LEU A 145 -4.45 -2.85 5.60
N ALA A 146 -4.34 -2.09 4.51
CA ALA A 146 -4.07 -2.67 3.19
C ALA A 146 -2.75 -3.44 3.18
N PHE A 147 -1.70 -2.87 3.77
CA PHE A 147 -0.40 -3.52 3.92
C PHE A 147 -0.50 -4.80 4.75
N LEU A 148 -1.20 -4.79 5.88
CA LEU A 148 -1.37 -6.00 6.71
C LEU A 148 -2.13 -7.11 5.98
N CYS A 149 -3.18 -6.76 5.23
CA CYS A 149 -3.88 -7.72 4.37
C CYS A 149 -2.94 -8.29 3.31
N TRP A 150 -2.14 -7.45 2.64
CA TRP A 150 -1.18 -7.88 1.63
C TRP A 150 -0.06 -8.75 2.21
N LEU A 151 0.51 -8.34 3.34
CA LEU A 151 1.53 -9.09 4.08
C LEU A 151 1.00 -10.49 4.44
N HIS A 152 -0.21 -10.56 5.02
CA HIS A 152 -0.82 -11.84 5.35
C HIS A 152 -1.06 -12.70 4.10
N TRP A 153 -1.52 -12.11 3.00
CA TRP A 153 -1.74 -12.84 1.75
C TRP A 153 -0.44 -13.45 1.21
N VAL A 154 0.65 -12.68 1.15
CA VAL A 154 1.94 -13.10 0.57
C VAL A 154 2.67 -14.10 1.46
N PHE A 155 2.76 -13.83 2.77
CA PHE A 155 3.67 -14.56 3.65
C PHE A 155 2.99 -15.67 4.47
N VAL A 156 1.65 -15.69 4.54
CA VAL A 156 0.89 -16.67 5.33
C VAL A 156 -0.04 -17.48 4.44
N ALA A 157 -1.02 -16.83 3.81
CA ALA A 157 -2.09 -17.52 3.10
C ALA A 157 -1.61 -18.23 1.82
N ASN A 158 -0.79 -17.58 0.99
CA ASN A 158 -0.26 -18.18 -0.24
C ASN A 158 0.75 -19.30 0.04
N VAL A 159 1.53 -19.17 1.11
CA VAL A 159 2.52 -20.19 1.48
C VAL A 159 1.81 -21.50 1.87
N GLY A 160 0.68 -21.42 2.58
CA GLY A 160 -0.16 -22.58 2.91
C GLY A 160 -0.70 -23.32 1.67
N VAL A 161 -1.04 -22.60 0.60
CA VAL A 161 -1.53 -23.20 -0.65
C VAL A 161 -0.41 -23.97 -1.36
N LEU A 162 0.82 -23.45 -1.37
CA LEU A 162 1.96 -24.11 -2.03
C LEU A 162 2.36 -25.41 -1.30
N TYR A 163 2.33 -25.43 0.04
CA TYR A 163 2.64 -26.64 0.81
C TYR A 163 1.51 -27.67 0.80
N ALA A 164 0.26 -27.29 0.57
CA ALA A 164 -0.85 -28.22 0.40
C ALA A 164 -0.92 -28.86 -1.00
N SER A 165 -0.15 -28.34 -1.96
CA SER A 165 -0.13 -28.78 -3.36
C SER A 165 1.11 -29.60 -3.76
N ALA A 166 2.02 -29.85 -2.80
CA ALA A 166 3.26 -30.62 -2.96
C ALA A 166 3.16 -31.97 -2.24
#